data_AF-A0A968D748-F1
#
_entry.id   AF-A0A968D748-F1
#
_cell.length_a   1.000
_cell.length_b   1.000
_cell.length_c   1.000
_cell.angle_alpha   90.00
_cell.angle_beta   90.00
_cell.angle_gamma   90.00
#
_symmetry.space_group_name_H-M   'P 1'
#
loop_
_entity.id
_entity.type
_entity.pdbx_description
1 polymer ?
#
loop_
_entity_poly.entity_id
_entity_poly.type
_entity_poly.pdbx_seq_one_letter_code
_entity_poly.pdbx_strand_id
1 'polypeptide(L)'
;MSAPLRAQPLESERTNFLNTIKRKIAYENIATDENFKLAEEQKKEVKDEIRKLESPLKEAIRRLYRSVAIPGKGGLKEKDLGIPTYGVSRSLDEELYEQLRMDGEILEKIAPIVLREKYLTNKDSVLTELIFQSSLKTPGEARPLNRRVVEQSIVEGVQMGMFGLGELEQEEPKCFYFKEYPTVSLSGNEILIKDSICIEQKRQKEESLEGRETYEECLTGRDAREGARARREGNGSAC
;
A
#
# COMPACT_ATOMS: atom_id res chain seq x y z
N MET A 1 -10.47 20.18 0.81
CA MET A 1 -10.60 19.48 -0.49
C MET A 1 -9.21 19.06 -0.92
N SER A 2 -8.92 17.75 -1.03
CA SER A 2 -7.63 17.27 -1.55
C SER A 2 -7.69 17.36 -3.07
N ALA A 3 -6.89 18.24 -3.69
CA ALA A 3 -6.78 18.31 -5.14
C ALA A 3 -6.03 17.06 -5.64
N PRO A 4 -6.39 16.46 -6.78
CA PRO A 4 -5.61 15.36 -7.36
C PRO A 4 -4.31 15.87 -7.99
N LEU A 5 -3.32 14.97 -8.16
CA LEU A 5 -2.12 15.24 -8.93
C LEU A 5 -2.50 15.61 -10.38
N ARG A 6 -1.93 16.69 -10.91
CA ARG A 6 -2.23 17.18 -12.27
C ARG A 6 -0.97 17.64 -12.97
N ALA A 7 -0.78 17.19 -14.20
CA ALA A 7 0.15 17.84 -15.13
C ALA A 7 -0.47 19.17 -15.60
N GLN A 8 0.33 20.22 -15.62
CA GLN A 8 -0.07 21.55 -16.07
C GLN A 8 0.63 21.89 -17.39
N PRO A 9 -0.12 22.36 -18.41
CA PRO A 9 0.48 22.81 -19.65
C PRO A 9 1.32 24.06 -19.39
N LEU A 10 2.58 24.02 -19.78
CA LEU A 10 3.46 25.17 -19.72
C LEU A 10 3.15 26.10 -20.90
N GLU A 11 2.57 27.26 -20.61
CA GLU A 11 2.08 28.19 -21.64
C GLU A 11 3.17 28.65 -22.63
N SER A 12 4.44 28.73 -22.21
CA SER A 12 5.55 29.05 -23.11
C SER A 12 5.80 28.00 -24.20
N GLU A 13 5.42 26.74 -23.97
CA GLU A 13 5.60 25.62 -24.92
C GLU A 13 4.36 25.42 -25.80
N ARG A 14 3.24 26.07 -25.48
CA ARG A 14 1.95 25.91 -26.17
C ARG A 14 2.06 26.18 -27.67
N THR A 15 2.73 27.26 -28.07
CA THR A 15 2.87 27.64 -29.48
C THR A 15 3.59 26.56 -30.30
N ASN A 16 4.68 26.02 -29.77
CA ASN A 16 5.44 24.96 -30.44
C ASN A 16 4.61 23.68 -30.60
N PHE A 17 3.91 23.28 -29.53
CA PHE A 17 2.99 22.15 -29.57
C PHE A 17 1.88 22.36 -30.61
N LEU A 18 1.20 23.51 -30.59
CA LEU A 18 0.11 23.82 -31.51
C LEU A 18 0.57 23.82 -32.97
N ASN A 19 1.74 24.37 -33.27
CA ASN A 19 2.28 24.37 -34.63
C ASN A 19 2.58 22.95 -35.11
N THR A 20 3.18 22.13 -34.25
CA THR A 20 3.54 20.74 -34.58
C THR A 20 2.30 19.87 -34.80
N ILE A 21 1.30 19.96 -33.91
CA ILE A 21 0.07 19.16 -34.03
C ILE A 21 -0.79 19.61 -35.22
N LYS A 22 -0.91 20.92 -35.46
CA LYS A 22 -1.64 21.45 -36.63
C LYS A 22 -1.01 20.97 -37.94
N ARG A 23 0.33 20.98 -38.02
CA ARG A 23 1.05 20.48 -39.20
C ARG A 23 0.78 18.99 -39.43
N LYS A 24 0.80 18.18 -38.37
CA LYS A 24 0.47 16.74 -38.46
C LYS A 24 -0.97 16.51 -38.93
N ILE A 25 -1.94 17.19 -38.31
CA ILE A 25 -3.37 17.10 -38.69
C ILE A 25 -3.56 17.54 -40.15
N ALA A 26 -2.88 18.58 -40.60
CA ALA A 26 -2.97 19.03 -41.99
C ALA A 26 -2.50 17.93 -42.97
N TYR A 27 -1.37 17.27 -42.70
CA TYR A 27 -0.92 16.15 -43.54
C TYR A 27 -1.82 14.92 -43.42
N GLU A 28 -2.35 14.61 -42.23
CA GLU A 28 -3.32 13.53 -42.04
C GLU A 28 -4.61 13.78 -42.84
N ASN A 29 -5.09 15.02 -42.86
CA ASN A 29 -6.25 15.42 -43.67
C ASN A 29 -5.94 15.27 -45.16
N ILE A 30 -4.77 15.72 -45.63
CA ILE A 30 -4.34 15.55 -47.03
C ILE A 30 -4.25 14.05 -47.40
N ALA A 31 -3.80 13.20 -46.48
CA ALA A 31 -3.67 11.76 -46.72
C ALA A 31 -5.02 11.02 -46.78
N THR A 32 -6.04 11.53 -46.10
CA THR A 32 -7.36 10.88 -45.94
C THR A 32 -8.44 11.46 -46.83
N ASP A 33 -8.26 12.67 -47.37
CA ASP A 33 -9.24 13.34 -48.22
C ASP A 33 -9.25 12.76 -49.65
N GLU A 34 -10.39 12.14 -50.00
CA GLU A 34 -10.64 11.50 -51.29
C GLU A 34 -10.72 12.48 -52.48
N ASN A 35 -10.88 13.79 -52.22
CA ASN A 35 -10.94 14.81 -53.27
C ASN A 35 -9.56 15.17 -53.82
N PHE A 36 -8.48 14.92 -53.06
CA PHE A 36 -7.13 15.12 -53.55
C PHE A 36 -6.66 13.91 -54.35
N LYS A 37 -6.65 14.04 -55.69
CA LYS A 37 -6.02 13.05 -56.58
C LYS A 37 -4.50 13.16 -56.50
N LEU A 38 -3.92 12.65 -55.41
CA LEU A 38 -2.48 12.61 -55.21
C LEU A 38 -1.84 11.51 -56.05
N ALA A 39 -0.73 11.83 -56.74
CA ALA A 39 0.13 10.83 -57.34
C ALA A 39 0.79 9.95 -56.26
N GLU A 40 1.20 8.73 -56.62
CA GLU A 40 1.83 7.80 -55.66
C GLU A 40 3.09 8.37 -54.97
N GLU A 41 3.86 9.18 -55.70
CA GLU A 41 5.02 9.90 -55.14
C GLU A 41 4.60 10.90 -54.05
N GLN A 42 3.52 11.64 -54.28
CA GLN A 42 2.98 12.62 -53.31
C GLN A 42 2.39 11.92 -52.08
N LYS A 43 1.71 10.77 -52.26
CA LYS A 43 1.23 9.95 -51.14
C LYS A 43 2.38 9.48 -50.27
N LYS A 44 3.48 9.05 -50.88
CA LYS A 44 4.70 8.63 -50.17
C LYS A 44 5.31 9.81 -49.41
N GLU A 45 5.42 10.97 -50.03
CA GLU A 45 5.94 12.20 -49.40
C GLU A 45 5.11 12.62 -48.18
N VAL A 46 3.77 12.65 -48.32
CA VAL A 46 2.86 12.98 -47.21
C VAL A 46 3.02 11.98 -46.06
N LYS A 47 3.12 10.69 -46.35
CA LYS A 47 3.34 9.65 -45.34
C LYS A 47 4.68 9.80 -44.63
N ASP A 48 5.73 10.15 -45.36
CA ASP A 48 7.06 10.39 -44.79
C ASP A 48 7.07 11.66 -43.94
N GLU A 49 6.37 12.73 -44.33
CA GLU A 49 6.20 13.93 -43.50
C GLU A 49 5.41 13.65 -42.21
N ILE A 50 4.33 12.85 -42.26
CA ILE A 50 3.59 12.42 -41.06
C ILE A 50 4.53 11.70 -40.10
N ARG A 51 5.34 10.75 -40.59
CA ARG A 51 6.31 10.01 -39.79
C ARG A 51 7.38 10.91 -39.17
N LYS A 52 7.90 11.87 -39.93
CA LYS A 52 8.89 12.85 -39.42
C LYS A 52 8.32 13.70 -38.29
N LEU A 53 7.01 13.92 -38.24
CA LEU A 53 6.34 14.74 -37.22
C LEU A 53 6.03 13.97 -35.93
N GLU A 54 6.16 12.64 -35.90
CA GLU A 54 5.87 11.84 -34.69
C GLU A 54 6.83 12.16 -33.53
N SER A 55 8.15 12.20 -33.80
CA SER A 55 9.15 12.49 -32.76
C SER A 55 9.05 13.94 -32.25
N PRO A 56 9.00 14.98 -33.11
CA PRO A 56 8.79 16.35 -32.66
C PRO A 56 7.50 16.54 -31.87
N LEU A 57 6.42 15.85 -32.24
CA LEU A 57 5.17 15.92 -31.49
C LEU A 57 5.30 15.30 -30.09
N LYS A 58 5.95 14.12 -29.98
CA LYS A 58 6.22 13.48 -28.69
C LYS A 58 7.06 14.39 -27.78
N GLU A 59 8.08 15.05 -28.35
CA GLU A 59 8.90 16.01 -27.62
C GLU A 59 8.10 17.26 -27.19
N ALA A 60 7.25 17.80 -28.08
CA ALA A 60 6.42 18.95 -27.77
C ALA A 60 5.40 18.66 -26.67
N ILE A 61 4.77 17.47 -26.67
CA ILE A 61 3.86 17.02 -25.60
C ILE A 61 4.62 16.96 -24.27
N ARG A 62 5.82 16.36 -24.27
CA ARG A 62 6.64 16.24 -23.06
C ARG A 62 7.04 17.59 -22.50
N ARG A 63 7.47 18.52 -23.34
CA ARG A 63 7.80 19.90 -22.93
C ARG A 63 6.59 20.63 -22.38
N LEU A 64 5.43 20.47 -23.03
CA LEU A 64 4.19 21.11 -22.60
C LEU A 64 3.73 20.61 -21.22
N TYR A 65 3.76 19.30 -20.97
CA TYR A 65 3.24 18.71 -19.73
C TYR A 65 4.31 18.38 -18.69
N ARG A 66 5.50 19.00 -18.76
CA ARG A 66 6.60 18.75 -17.82
C ARG A 66 6.36 19.31 -16.41
N SER A 67 5.44 20.27 -16.27
CA SER A 67 5.11 20.86 -14.96
C SER A 67 4.01 20.04 -14.29
N VAL A 68 4.22 19.68 -13.04
CA VAL A 68 3.33 18.82 -12.25
C VAL A 68 2.98 19.52 -10.95
N ALA A 69 1.69 19.60 -10.64
CA ALA A 69 1.18 20.08 -9.37
C ALA A 69 0.87 18.90 -8.44
N ILE A 70 1.54 18.88 -7.29
CA ILE A 70 1.46 17.82 -6.28
C ILE A 70 0.80 18.36 -5.01
N PRO A 71 -0.23 17.69 -4.45
CA PRO A 71 -0.88 18.14 -3.22
C PRO A 71 0.02 17.98 -1.99
N GLY A 72 0.39 19.10 -1.37
CA GLY A 72 1.18 19.17 -0.14
C GLY A 72 0.40 19.75 1.05
N LYS A 73 1.01 19.73 2.25
CA LYS A 73 0.40 20.24 3.49
C LYS A 73 0.02 21.73 3.41
N GLY A 74 0.79 22.53 2.67
CA GLY A 74 0.60 23.98 2.51
C GLY A 74 -0.10 24.40 1.21
N GLY A 75 -0.66 23.46 0.44
CA GLY A 75 -1.24 23.74 -0.88
C GLY A 75 -0.61 22.91 -1.99
N LEU A 76 -0.64 23.40 -3.22
CA LEU A 76 -0.05 22.72 -4.37
C LEU A 76 1.45 23.01 -4.43
N LYS A 77 2.26 21.95 -4.48
CA LYS A 77 3.69 21.98 -4.76
C LYS A 77 3.89 21.78 -6.26
N GLU A 78 4.36 22.81 -6.94
CA GLU A 78 4.73 22.71 -8.34
C GLU A 78 6.12 22.09 -8.49
N LYS A 79 6.26 21.20 -9.45
CA LYS A 79 7.53 20.56 -9.79
C LYS A 79 7.70 20.48 -11.30
N ASP A 80 8.85 20.97 -11.77
CA ASP A 80 9.30 20.81 -13.14
C ASP A 80 10.10 19.50 -13.25
N LEU A 81 9.69 18.60 -14.16
CA LEU A 81 10.39 17.35 -14.46
C LEU A 81 11.69 17.58 -15.24
N GLY A 82 11.92 18.80 -15.76
CA GLY A 82 13.08 19.16 -16.53
C GLY A 82 12.94 18.85 -18.02
N ILE A 83 14.05 19.00 -18.74
CA ILE A 83 14.14 18.70 -20.17
C ILE A 83 14.81 17.33 -20.32
N PRO A 84 14.19 16.37 -21.02
CA PRO A 84 14.82 15.08 -21.25
C PRO A 84 16.11 15.20 -22.06
N THR A 85 17.10 14.39 -21.70
CA THR A 85 18.30 14.20 -22.51
C THR A 85 17.95 13.46 -23.81
N TYR A 86 18.56 13.91 -24.92
CA TYR A 86 18.36 13.30 -26.23
C TYR A 86 18.61 11.78 -26.20
N GLY A 87 17.72 11.00 -26.81
CA GLY A 87 17.86 9.54 -26.93
C GLY A 87 17.16 8.71 -25.85
N VAL A 88 16.54 9.32 -24.84
CA VAL A 88 15.74 8.58 -23.84
C VAL A 88 14.35 8.27 -24.40
N SER A 89 14.05 6.99 -24.59
CA SER A 89 12.77 6.52 -25.18
C SER A 89 11.58 6.47 -24.22
N ARG A 90 11.80 6.71 -22.92
CA ARG A 90 10.76 6.63 -21.87
C ARG A 90 9.57 7.54 -22.16
N SER A 91 8.38 7.07 -21.80
CA SER A 91 7.16 7.87 -21.88
C SER A 91 7.09 8.90 -20.74
N LEU A 92 6.20 9.88 -20.88
CA LEU A 92 6.07 10.96 -19.87
C LEU A 92 5.52 10.44 -18.54
N ASP A 93 4.61 9.47 -18.59
CA ASP A 93 4.04 8.80 -17.42
C ASP A 93 5.08 7.98 -16.64
N GLU A 94 5.98 7.28 -17.34
CA GLU A 94 7.11 6.57 -16.70
C GLU A 94 8.06 7.55 -16.00
N GLU A 95 8.43 8.65 -16.68
CA GLU A 95 9.28 9.69 -16.08
C GLU A 95 8.63 10.32 -14.86
N LEU A 96 7.34 10.66 -14.96
CA LEU A 96 6.56 11.21 -13.87
C LEU A 96 6.53 10.24 -12.68
N TYR A 97 6.24 8.96 -12.94
CA TYR A 97 6.19 7.94 -11.89
C TYR A 97 7.53 7.80 -11.16
N GLU A 98 8.62 7.63 -11.90
CA GLU A 98 9.95 7.48 -11.30
C GLU A 98 10.34 8.72 -10.50
N GLN A 99 10.04 9.93 -11.00
CA GLN A 99 10.33 11.15 -10.27
C GLN A 99 9.53 11.23 -8.96
N LEU A 100 8.24 10.92 -8.98
CA LEU A 100 7.39 10.91 -7.78
C LEU A 100 7.83 9.85 -6.77
N ARG A 101 8.29 8.70 -7.24
CA ARG A 101 8.86 7.63 -6.41
C ARG A 101 10.17 8.07 -5.77
N MET A 102 11.09 8.65 -6.54
CA MET A 102 12.37 9.15 -6.05
C MET A 102 12.20 10.27 -5.01
N ASP A 103 11.19 11.12 -5.18
CA ASP A 103 10.86 12.20 -4.25
C ASP A 103 10.17 11.70 -2.97
N GLY A 104 9.80 10.42 -2.90
CA GLY A 104 9.01 9.86 -1.79
C GLY A 104 7.54 10.30 -1.77
N GLU A 105 7.02 10.85 -2.87
CA GLU A 105 5.61 11.21 -3.03
C GLU A 105 4.75 9.95 -3.28
N ILE A 106 5.34 8.91 -3.89
CA ILE A 106 4.78 7.56 -4.04
C ILE A 106 5.69 6.55 -3.34
N LEU A 107 5.12 5.67 -2.54
CA LEU A 107 5.83 4.62 -1.81
C LEU A 107 5.48 3.24 -2.36
N GLU A 108 6.50 2.51 -2.81
CA GLU A 108 6.37 1.09 -3.16
C GLU A 108 6.54 0.17 -1.95
N LYS A 109 7.19 0.67 -0.90
CA LYS A 109 7.34 -0.02 0.38
C LYS A 109 7.16 0.98 1.52
N ILE A 110 6.44 0.56 2.56
CA ILE A 110 6.34 1.27 3.83
C ILE A 110 7.05 0.41 4.87
N ALA A 111 7.96 1.02 5.63
CA ALA A 111 8.61 0.33 6.74
C ALA A 111 7.64 0.23 7.92
N PRO A 112 7.50 -0.91 8.60
CA PRO A 112 6.52 -1.07 9.69
C PRO A 112 6.68 -0.06 10.82
N ILE A 113 7.92 0.34 11.11
CA ILE A 113 8.25 1.40 12.06
C ILE A 113 7.49 2.72 11.77
N VAL A 114 7.29 3.06 10.49
CA VAL A 114 6.56 4.29 10.10
C VAL A 114 5.10 4.19 10.51
N LEU A 115 4.47 3.02 10.38
CA LEU A 115 3.09 2.81 10.83
C LEU A 115 2.99 2.92 12.35
N ARG A 116 3.94 2.32 13.08
CA ARG A 116 3.99 2.38 14.54
C ARG A 116 4.10 3.82 15.03
N GLU A 117 5.12 4.54 14.56
CA GLU A 117 5.40 5.91 15.01
C GLU A 117 4.28 6.90 14.62
N LYS A 118 3.62 6.65 13.49
CA LYS A 118 2.56 7.54 13.01
C LYS A 118 1.23 7.31 13.72
N TYR A 119 0.87 6.06 14.02
CA TYR A 119 -0.47 5.75 14.49
C TYR A 119 -0.57 5.21 15.92
N LEU A 120 0.50 4.63 16.48
CA LEU A 120 0.49 3.96 17.79
C LEU A 120 1.34 4.67 18.87
N THR A 121 1.97 5.80 18.56
CA THR A 121 2.75 6.56 19.56
C THR A 121 1.86 7.12 20.67
N ASN A 122 0.72 7.71 20.30
CA ASN A 122 -0.22 8.37 21.23
C ASN A 122 -1.55 7.62 21.38
N LYS A 123 -1.67 6.43 20.81
CA LYS A 123 -2.90 5.63 20.81
C LYS A 123 -2.56 4.17 21.03
N ASP A 124 -3.48 3.48 21.70
CA ASP A 124 -3.35 2.06 21.99
C ASP A 124 -3.76 1.18 20.81
N SER A 125 -4.70 1.66 20.00
CA SER A 125 -5.13 0.99 18.77
C SER A 125 -5.61 1.97 17.69
N VAL A 126 -5.65 1.49 16.45
CA VAL A 126 -6.20 2.23 15.31
C VAL A 126 -6.82 1.27 14.30
N LEU A 127 -7.93 1.65 13.66
CA LEU A 127 -8.51 0.88 12.57
C LEU A 127 -7.57 0.84 11.36
N THR A 128 -7.33 -0.35 10.81
CA THR A 128 -6.46 -0.52 9.63
C THR A 128 -7.04 0.13 8.38
N GLU A 129 -8.37 0.16 8.27
CA GLU A 129 -9.06 0.92 7.22
C GLU A 129 -8.70 2.42 7.29
N LEU A 130 -8.65 3.02 8.49
CA LEU A 130 -8.29 4.43 8.66
C LEU A 130 -6.84 4.70 8.28
N ILE A 131 -5.92 3.77 8.54
CA ILE A 131 -4.53 3.87 8.08
C ILE A 131 -4.49 3.99 6.55
N PHE A 132 -5.21 3.12 5.84
CA PHE A 132 -5.25 3.14 4.38
C PHE A 132 -5.94 4.41 3.85
N GLN A 133 -7.13 4.74 4.38
CA GLN A 133 -7.91 5.91 3.95
C GLN A 133 -7.15 7.22 4.17
N SER A 134 -6.47 7.37 5.31
CA SER A 134 -5.70 8.58 5.62
C SER A 134 -4.51 8.76 4.66
N SER A 135 -3.87 7.67 4.22
CA SER A 135 -2.79 7.74 3.23
C SER A 135 -3.24 8.23 1.85
N LEU A 136 -4.53 8.04 1.51
CA LEU A 136 -5.10 8.48 0.24
C LEU A 136 -5.70 9.88 0.29
N LYS A 137 -6.25 10.28 1.46
CA LYS A 137 -7.07 11.49 1.59
C LYS A 137 -6.31 12.70 2.15
N THR A 138 -5.12 12.51 2.72
CA THR A 138 -4.39 13.56 3.41
C THR A 138 -3.37 14.23 2.48
N PRO A 139 -3.51 15.53 2.17
CA PRO A 139 -2.52 16.25 1.37
C PRO A 139 -1.13 16.27 2.03
N GLY A 140 -0.08 16.08 1.24
CA GLY A 140 1.31 16.03 1.71
C GLY A 140 1.71 14.76 2.47
N GLU A 141 0.82 13.76 2.55
CA GLU A 141 1.21 12.41 2.91
C GLU A 141 1.67 11.64 1.67
N ALA A 142 2.68 10.80 1.86
CA ALA A 142 3.18 9.93 0.82
C ALA A 142 2.14 8.86 0.48
N ARG A 143 1.93 8.62 -0.83
CA ARG A 143 0.86 7.74 -1.32
C ARG A 143 1.40 6.33 -1.53
N PRO A 144 0.82 5.29 -0.92
CA PRO A 144 1.19 3.93 -1.26
C PRO A 144 0.83 3.66 -2.72
N LEU A 145 1.72 2.96 -3.45
CA LEU A 145 1.51 2.58 -4.85
C LEU A 145 0.18 1.85 -5.05
N ASN A 146 -0.13 0.96 -4.10
CA ASN A 146 -1.36 0.20 -4.09
C ASN A 146 -1.65 -0.26 -2.66
N ARG A 147 -2.82 -0.87 -2.49
CA ARG A 147 -3.30 -1.41 -1.21
C ARG A 147 -2.32 -2.42 -0.57
N ARG A 148 -1.68 -3.27 -1.38
CA ARG A 148 -0.75 -4.31 -0.89
C ARG A 148 0.47 -3.73 -0.18
N VAL A 149 0.90 -2.52 -0.51
CA VAL A 149 2.01 -1.85 0.17
C VAL A 149 1.73 -1.67 1.66
N VAL A 150 0.49 -1.30 2.01
CA VAL A 150 0.07 -1.13 3.41
C VAL A 150 -0.12 -2.49 4.06
N GLU A 151 -0.78 -3.44 3.39
CA GLU A 151 -0.99 -4.80 3.89
C GLU A 151 0.35 -5.47 4.23
N GLN A 152 1.32 -5.41 3.32
CA GLN A 152 2.65 -6.00 3.51
C GLN A 152 3.40 -5.35 4.67
N SER A 153 3.30 -4.02 4.82
CA SER A 153 3.90 -3.32 5.96
C SER A 153 3.27 -3.72 7.30
N ILE A 154 1.98 -4.04 7.32
CA ILE A 154 1.31 -4.55 8.53
C ILE A 154 1.76 -5.99 8.81
N VAL A 155 1.76 -6.87 7.81
CA VAL A 155 2.24 -8.25 7.91
C VAL A 155 3.66 -8.28 8.48
N GLU A 156 4.60 -7.54 7.88
CA GLU A 156 5.99 -7.45 8.33
C GLU A 156 6.08 -6.93 9.78
N GLY A 157 5.31 -5.90 10.14
CA GLY A 157 5.31 -5.33 11.49
C GLY A 157 4.79 -6.27 12.56
N VAL A 158 3.73 -7.03 12.27
CA VAL A 158 3.16 -8.03 13.16
C VAL A 158 4.14 -9.19 13.37
N GLN A 159 4.78 -9.68 12.31
CA GLN A 159 5.79 -10.74 12.38
C GLN A 159 7.01 -10.31 13.21
N MET A 160 7.47 -9.06 13.04
CA MET A 160 8.56 -8.49 13.83
C MET A 160 8.16 -8.19 15.29
N GLY A 161 6.87 -8.24 15.63
CA GLY A 161 6.35 -7.89 16.95
C GLY A 161 6.41 -6.40 17.27
N MET A 162 6.41 -5.53 16.25
CA MET A 162 6.38 -4.07 16.45
C MET A 162 5.00 -3.57 16.90
N PHE A 163 3.95 -4.30 16.56
CA PHE A 163 2.56 -4.13 16.93
C PHE A 163 1.82 -5.43 16.64
N GLY A 164 0.59 -5.59 17.13
CA GLY A 164 -0.27 -6.71 16.78
C GLY A 164 -1.41 -6.33 15.84
N LEU A 165 -2.11 -7.35 15.38
CA LEU A 165 -3.34 -7.23 14.58
C LEU A 165 -4.47 -7.96 15.31
N GLY A 166 -5.65 -7.36 15.29
CA GLY A 166 -6.82 -7.92 15.93
C GLY A 166 -8.09 -7.21 15.53
N GLU A 167 -9.11 -7.34 16.36
CA GLU A 167 -10.41 -6.68 16.14
C GLU A 167 -10.83 -5.86 17.34
N LEU A 168 -11.64 -4.84 17.08
CA LEU A 168 -12.31 -4.07 18.12
C LEU A 168 -13.64 -4.77 18.49
N GLU A 169 -13.68 -5.39 19.67
CA GLU A 169 -14.87 -6.02 20.25
C GLU A 169 -15.34 -5.19 21.44
N GLN A 170 -16.59 -4.71 21.44
CA GLN A 170 -17.17 -3.97 22.58
C GLN A 170 -16.31 -2.78 23.08
N GLU A 171 -15.66 -2.07 22.15
CA GLU A 171 -14.71 -0.96 22.40
C GLU A 171 -13.37 -1.37 23.02
N GLU A 172 -13.15 -2.67 23.27
CA GLU A 172 -11.87 -3.19 23.75
C GLU A 172 -11.05 -3.80 22.58
N PRO A 173 -9.74 -3.48 22.50
CA PRO A 173 -8.89 -4.05 21.46
C PRO A 173 -8.54 -5.50 21.80
N LYS A 174 -8.92 -6.46 20.94
CA LYS A 174 -8.60 -7.89 21.14
C LYS A 174 -7.55 -8.34 20.14
N CYS A 175 -6.39 -8.74 20.64
CA CYS A 175 -5.25 -9.14 19.82
C CYS A 175 -5.38 -10.60 19.38
N PHE A 176 -5.29 -10.83 18.06
CA PHE A 176 -5.31 -12.16 17.45
C PHE A 176 -3.94 -12.60 16.95
N TYR A 177 -3.18 -11.68 16.36
CA TYR A 177 -1.87 -11.96 15.77
C TYR A 177 -0.78 -11.08 16.38
N PHE A 178 0.28 -11.71 16.87
CA PHE A 178 1.48 -11.03 17.37
C PHE A 178 2.70 -11.96 17.26
N LYS A 179 3.75 -11.53 16.55
CA LYS A 179 4.91 -12.35 16.17
C LYS A 179 4.54 -13.60 15.37
N GLU A 180 3.48 -13.49 14.58
CA GLU A 180 2.91 -14.56 13.74
C GLU A 180 2.59 -13.99 12.36
N TYR A 181 2.23 -14.84 11.39
CA TYR A 181 1.80 -14.41 10.07
C TYR A 181 0.30 -14.07 10.08
N PRO A 182 -0.12 -12.79 9.94
CA PRO A 182 -1.52 -12.42 9.95
C PRO A 182 -2.17 -12.49 8.56
N THR A 183 -3.50 -12.53 8.54
CA THR A 183 -4.30 -12.19 7.35
C THR A 183 -4.81 -10.76 7.51
N VAL A 184 -4.49 -9.88 6.56
CA VAL A 184 -4.86 -8.45 6.62
C VAL A 184 -5.98 -8.17 5.62
N SER A 185 -7.04 -7.50 6.09
CA SER A 185 -8.25 -7.18 5.32
C SER A 185 -8.46 -5.69 5.11
N LEU A 186 -7.84 -4.80 5.90
CA LEU A 186 -8.00 -3.34 5.83
C LEU A 186 -9.47 -2.88 5.87
N SER A 187 -10.35 -3.61 6.56
CA SER A 187 -11.78 -3.35 6.57
C SER A 187 -12.44 -3.80 7.88
N GLY A 188 -13.66 -3.31 8.13
CA GLY A 188 -14.47 -3.75 9.26
C GLY A 188 -13.89 -3.27 10.58
N ASN A 189 -13.86 -4.16 11.57
CA ASN A 189 -13.36 -3.85 12.91
C ASN A 189 -11.87 -4.19 13.09
N GLU A 190 -11.15 -4.47 12.01
CA GLU A 190 -9.72 -4.80 12.06
C GLU A 190 -8.90 -3.60 12.57
N ILE A 191 -8.09 -3.84 13.60
CA ILE A 191 -7.27 -2.83 14.27
C ILE A 191 -5.80 -3.24 14.34
N LEU A 192 -4.94 -2.25 14.18
CA LEU A 192 -3.54 -2.29 14.61
C LEU A 192 -3.50 -2.00 16.11
N ILE A 193 -2.76 -2.80 16.88
CA ILE A 193 -2.73 -2.73 18.35
C ILE A 193 -1.29 -2.56 18.83
N LYS A 194 -1.08 -1.72 19.84
CA LYS A 194 0.22 -1.57 20.49
C LYS A 194 0.74 -2.90 21.04
N ASP A 195 2.05 -3.13 20.89
CA ASP A 195 2.74 -4.35 21.31
C ASP A 195 2.50 -4.70 22.79
N SER A 196 2.54 -3.70 23.68
CA SER A 196 2.31 -3.88 25.12
C SER A 196 0.99 -4.57 25.45
N ILE A 197 -0.07 -4.26 24.69
CA ILE A 197 -1.41 -4.83 24.92
C ILE A 197 -1.47 -6.28 24.46
N CYS A 198 -0.87 -6.57 23.30
CA CYS A 198 -0.81 -7.94 22.78
C CYS A 198 0.02 -8.86 23.69
N ILE A 199 1.11 -8.36 24.26
CA ILE A 199 1.94 -9.11 25.22
C ILE A 199 1.12 -9.45 26.47
N GLU A 200 0.41 -8.48 27.04
CA GLU A 200 -0.39 -8.68 28.25
C GLU A 200 -1.53 -9.68 28.00
N GLN A 201 -2.24 -9.58 26.88
CA GLN A 201 -3.32 -10.50 26.53
C GLN A 201 -2.83 -11.93 26.25
N LYS A 202 -1.64 -12.09 25.67
CA LYS A 202 -1.03 -13.42 25.49
C LYS A 202 -0.68 -14.04 26.84
N ARG A 203 -0.05 -13.28 27.74
CA ARG A 203 0.28 -13.74 29.09
C ARG A 203 -0.96 -14.20 29.87
N GLN A 204 -2.03 -13.41 29.87
CA GLN A 204 -3.28 -13.77 30.54
C GLN A 204 -3.93 -15.03 29.97
N LYS A 205 -3.84 -15.24 28.65
CA LYS A 205 -4.33 -16.48 28.02
C LYS A 205 -3.51 -17.69 28.46
N GLU A 206 -2.17 -17.59 28.47
CA GLU A 206 -1.27 -18.66 28.91
C GLU A 206 -1.52 -19.04 30.39
N GLU A 207 -1.59 -18.05 31.29
CA GLU A 207 -1.92 -18.28 32.71
C GLU A 207 -3.30 -18.93 32.91
N SER A 208 -4.29 -18.57 32.09
CA SER A 208 -5.63 -19.17 32.15
C SER A 208 -5.66 -20.62 31.64
N LEU A 209 -4.73 -21.00 30.76
CA LEU A 209 -4.61 -22.37 30.23
C LEU A 209 -3.88 -23.27 31.23
N GLU A 210 -2.77 -22.80 31.82
CA GLU A 210 -2.05 -23.52 32.89
C GLU A 210 -2.93 -23.75 34.13
N GLY A 211 -3.78 -22.78 34.47
CA GLY A 211 -4.80 -22.96 35.49
C GLY A 211 -5.79 -24.08 35.15
N ARG A 212 -6.25 -24.19 33.90
CA ARG A 212 -7.22 -25.25 33.52
C ARG A 212 -6.59 -26.64 33.50
N GLU A 213 -5.36 -26.78 33.02
CA GLU A 213 -4.65 -28.06 32.99
C GLU A 213 -4.41 -28.61 34.42
N THR A 214 -4.05 -27.73 35.37
CA THR A 214 -3.89 -28.11 36.78
C THR A 214 -5.21 -28.52 37.47
N TYR A 215 -6.34 -27.90 37.10
CA TYR A 215 -7.66 -28.32 37.58
C TYR A 215 -8.12 -29.67 36.99
N GLU A 216 -7.85 -29.94 35.70
CA GLU A 216 -8.17 -31.24 35.06
C GLU A 216 -7.29 -32.40 35.57
N GLU A 217 -5.99 -32.18 35.80
CA GLU A 217 -5.12 -33.17 36.45
C GLU A 217 -5.58 -33.49 37.89
N CYS A 218 -6.10 -32.48 38.61
CA CYS A 218 -6.61 -32.67 39.97
C CYS A 218 -7.97 -33.39 40.04
N LEU A 219 -8.75 -33.39 38.94
CA LEU A 219 -10.02 -34.11 38.81
C LEU A 219 -9.81 -35.55 38.34
N THR A 220 -8.85 -35.79 37.44
CA THR A 220 -8.51 -37.14 36.94
C THR A 220 -7.70 -37.96 37.95
N GLY A 221 -7.03 -37.33 38.92
CA GLY A 221 -6.27 -38.00 39.98
C GLY A 221 -7.06 -38.47 41.22
N ARG A 222 -8.39 -38.27 41.30
CA ARG A 222 -9.20 -38.63 42.49
C ARG A 222 -9.85 -40.03 42.46
N ASP A 223 -9.68 -40.81 41.39
CA ASP A 223 -10.28 -42.15 41.26
C ASP A 223 -9.28 -43.31 41.47
N ALA A 224 -8.19 -43.11 42.22
CA ALA A 224 -7.22 -44.17 42.56
C ALA A 224 -7.08 -44.46 44.07
N ARG A 225 -8.08 -44.10 44.89
CA ARG A 225 -8.09 -44.44 46.33
C ARG A 225 -9.43 -44.98 46.85
N GLU A 226 -10.08 -45.88 46.12
CA GLU A 226 -11.07 -46.78 46.71
C GLU A 226 -10.81 -48.22 46.24
N GLY A 227 -9.86 -48.88 46.91
CA GLY A 227 -9.51 -50.27 46.62
C GLY A 227 -8.56 -50.89 47.63
N ALA A 228 -8.58 -50.44 48.90
CA ALA A 228 -7.72 -51.01 49.94
C ALA A 228 -8.42 -51.02 51.31
N ARG A 229 -9.45 -51.87 51.46
CA ARG A 229 -9.79 -52.52 52.75
C ARG A 229 -10.98 -53.47 52.61
N ALA A 230 -10.71 -54.76 52.43
CA ALA A 230 -11.50 -55.84 53.01
C ALA A 230 -10.76 -57.18 52.84
N ARG A 231 -10.11 -57.65 53.92
CA ARG A 231 -9.94 -59.04 54.38
C ARG A 231 -8.74 -59.16 55.34
N ARG A 232 -8.99 -58.88 56.63
CA ARG A 232 -8.57 -59.75 57.75
C ARG A 232 -9.83 -60.59 58.06
N GLU A 233 -9.84 -61.85 58.47
CA GLU A 233 -9.08 -62.67 59.43
C GLU A 233 -9.26 -64.16 58.96
N GLY A 234 -8.53 -65.21 59.34
CA GLY A 234 -7.53 -65.52 60.36
C GLY A 234 -7.18 -67.03 60.31
N ASN A 235 -6.43 -67.51 61.30
CA ASN A 235 -5.89 -68.88 61.57
C ASN A 235 -4.64 -69.34 60.79
N GLY A 236 -3.55 -69.80 61.42
CA GLY A 236 -3.26 -69.96 62.84
C GLY A 236 -1.89 -70.62 63.12
N SER A 237 -1.44 -70.51 64.37
CA SER A 237 -0.58 -71.41 65.17
C SER A 237 0.82 -71.82 64.67
N ALA A 238 1.87 -71.53 65.46
CA ALA A 238 2.57 -72.55 66.27
C ALA A 238 3.75 -71.96 67.07
N CYS A 239 3.80 -72.35 68.35
CA CYS A 239 4.92 -72.38 69.31
C CYS A 239 5.48 -71.05 69.85
#